data_AF-A0A2T7D2B2-F1
#
_entry.id   AF-A0A2T7D2B2-F1
#
_cell.length_a   1.000
_cell.length_b   1.000
_cell.length_c   1.000
_cell.angle_alpha   90.00
_cell.angle_beta   90.00
_cell.angle_gamma   90.00
#
_symmetry.space_group_name_H-M   'P 1'
#
loop_
_entity.id
_entity.type
_entity.pdbx_description
1 polymer ?
#
loop_
_entity_poly.entity_id
_entity_poly.type
_entity_poly.pdbx_seq_one_letter_code
_entity_poly.pdbx_strand_id
1 'polypeptide(L)' 'MSTIEQMADFVNLWDLVHEVELSDTVDSITWRWKNDGEYSAKSAYEIQFAGSYRQFNGTSTWKAQAEGKHKFFCLAPSAK' A
#
# COMPACT_ATOMS: atom_id res chain seq x y z
N MET A 1 -3.08 -31.28 -9.53
CA MET A 1 -2.29 -31.74 -8.38
C MET A 1 -2.34 -33.24 -8.38
N SER A 2 -1.26 -33.89 -8.76
CA SER A 2 -1.17 -35.34 -8.63
C SER A 2 -1.00 -35.70 -7.15
N THR A 3 -1.49 -36.87 -6.73
CA THR A 3 -1.35 -37.35 -5.34
C THR A 3 0.12 -37.43 -4.90
N ILE A 4 1.03 -37.60 -5.85
CA ILE A 4 2.48 -37.65 -5.62
C ILE A 4 3.03 -36.29 -5.20
N GLU A 5 2.60 -35.20 -5.85
CA GLU A 5 2.99 -33.83 -5.47
C GLU A 5 2.53 -33.52 -4.04
N GLN A 6 1.30 -33.90 -3.70
CA GLN A 6 0.74 -33.67 -2.36
C GLN A 6 1.49 -34.45 -1.27
N MET A 7 1.91 -35.69 -1.56
CA MET A 7 2.75 -36.47 -0.63
C MET A 7 4.13 -35.84 -0.44
N ALA A 8 4.75 -35.32 -1.51
CA ALA A 8 6.02 -34.63 -1.41
C ALA A 8 5.90 -33.35 -0.58
N ASP A 9 4.87 -32.53 -0.84
CA ASP A 9 4.59 -31.31 -0.07
C ASP A 9 4.33 -31.61 1.41
N PHE A 10 3.62 -32.71 1.70
CA PHE A 10 3.36 -33.13 3.08
C PHE A 10 4.65 -33.51 3.82
N VAL A 11 5.51 -34.33 3.20
CA VAL A 11 6.78 -34.74 3.82
C VAL A 11 7.69 -33.52 4.04
N ASN A 12 7.76 -32.61 3.07
CA ASN A 12 8.51 -31.36 3.22
C ASN A 12 8.00 -30.52 4.39
N LEU A 13 6.68 -30.39 4.54
CA LEU A 13 6.08 -29.65 5.65
C LEU A 13 6.37 -30.35 6.99
N TRP A 14 6.27 -31.68 7.02
CA TRP A 14 6.58 -32.48 8.22
C TRP A 14 8.02 -32.25 8.68
N ASP A 15 9.00 -32.31 7.78
CA ASP A 15 10.40 -32.09 8.10
C ASP A 15 10.66 -30.67 8.64
N LEU A 16 9.96 -29.67 8.10
CA LEU A 16 10.05 -28.29 8.57
C LEU A 16 9.43 -28.06 9.95
N VAL A 17 8.36 -28.80 10.28
CA VAL A 17 7.59 -28.59 11.50
C VAL A 17 8.06 -29.50 12.64
N HIS A 18 8.63 -30.67 12.35
CA HIS A 18 8.98 -31.65 13.39
C HIS A 18 10.03 -31.16 14.38
N GLU A 19 10.86 -30.19 13.97
CA GLU A 19 11.93 -29.58 14.76
C GLU A 19 11.46 -28.34 15.53
N VAL A 20 10.20 -27.93 15.35
CA VAL A 20 9.64 -26.75 16.00
C VAL A 20 9.09 -27.14 17.37
N GLU A 21 9.83 -26.78 18.42
CA GLU A 21 9.33 -26.84 19.80
C GLU A 21 8.48 -25.60 20.09
N LEU A 22 7.19 -25.81 20.34
CA LEU A 22 6.28 -24.74 20.77
C LEU A 22 6.51 -24.42 22.25
N SER A 23 6.35 -23.14 22.60
CA SER A 23 6.46 -22.67 23.98
C SER A 23 5.14 -22.04 24.44
N ASP A 24 4.88 -22.06 25.74
CA ASP A 24 3.74 -21.36 26.34
C ASP A 24 3.98 -19.83 26.47
N THR A 25 5.09 -19.32 25.94
CA THR A 25 5.37 -17.88 25.96
C THR A 25 4.55 -17.17 24.90
N VAL A 26 4.11 -15.95 25.23
CA VAL A 26 3.37 -15.13 24.27
C VAL A 26 4.32 -14.68 23.17
N ASP A 27 3.92 -14.91 21.91
CA ASP A 27 4.66 -14.48 20.74
C ASP A 27 4.88 -12.96 20.76
N SER A 28 6.14 -12.53 20.61
CA SER A 28 6.50 -11.12 20.47
C SER A 28 6.89 -10.81 19.02
N ILE A 29 6.12 -9.95 18.35
CA ILE A 29 6.45 -9.48 17.00
C ILE A 29 7.12 -8.11 17.12
N THR A 30 8.39 -8.03 16.74
CA THR A 30 9.11 -6.75 16.66
C THR A 30 8.81 -6.05 15.34
N TRP A 31 8.20 -4.87 15.39
CA TRP A 31 7.77 -4.13 14.20
C TRP A 31 8.67 -2.91 13.91
N ARG A 32 9.58 -3.04 12.93
CA ARG A 32 10.59 -2.00 12.63
C ARG A 32 10.04 -0.70 12.02
N TRP A 33 8.79 -0.68 11.57
CA TRP A 33 8.21 0.42 10.80
C TRP A 33 7.48 1.45 11.66
N LYS A 34 7.38 1.20 12.96
CA LYS A 34 6.71 2.08 13.93
C LYS A 34 7.65 2.26 15.11
N ASN A 35 7.77 3.48 15.61
CA ASN A 35 8.74 3.80 16.67
C ASN A 35 8.46 3.09 18.00
N ASP A 36 7.22 2.66 18.23
CA ASP A 36 6.82 1.87 19.41
C ASP A 36 7.23 0.39 19.28
N GLY A 37 7.67 -0.05 18.10
CA GLY A 37 8.03 -1.44 17.85
C GLY A 37 6.83 -2.40 17.84
N GLU A 38 5.60 -1.90 17.97
CA GLU A 38 4.40 -2.71 18.12
C GLU A 38 3.82 -3.10 16.76
N TYR A 39 3.57 -4.40 16.60
CA TYR A 39 2.85 -4.91 15.46
C TYR A 39 1.35 -4.62 15.57
N SER A 40 0.75 -4.20 14.46
CA SER A 40 -0.70 -4.17 14.32
C SER A 40 -1.09 -4.46 12.87
N ALA A 41 -2.26 -5.04 12.64
CA ALA A 41 -2.78 -5.24 11.29
C ALA A 41 -2.86 -3.91 10.50
N LYS A 42 -3.17 -2.81 11.20
CA LYS A 42 -3.18 -1.46 10.62
C LYS A 42 -1.80 -1.04 10.11
N SER A 43 -0.77 -1.12 10.94
CA SER A 43 0.58 -0.71 10.54
C SER A 43 1.17 -1.60 9.44
N ALA A 44 0.82 -2.90 9.41
CA ALA A 44 1.15 -3.80 8.32
C ALA A 44 0.48 -3.37 6.99
N TYR A 45 -0.79 -2.98 7.04
CA TYR A 45 -1.50 -2.48 5.86
C TYR A 45 -0.90 -1.15 5.38
N GLU A 46 -0.58 -0.23 6.29
CA GLU A 46 0.04 1.05 5.95
C GLU A 46 1.38 0.88 5.21
N ILE A 47 2.25 -0.03 5.67
CA ILE A 47 3.55 -0.25 5.01
C ILE A 47 3.41 -0.99 3.68
N GLN A 48 2.40 -1.86 3.52
CA GLN A 48 2.16 -2.58 2.27
C GLN A 48 1.96 -1.62 1.08
N PHE A 49 1.41 -0.44 1.34
CA PHE A 49 1.17 0.60 0.33
C PHE A 49 2.09 1.81 0.48
N ALA A 50 3.11 1.74 1.34
CA ALA A 50 4.08 2.81 1.46
C ALA A 50 4.86 2.96 0.14
N GLY A 51 4.69 4.10 -0.53
CA GLY A 51 5.31 4.39 -1.82
C GLY A 51 4.56 3.84 -3.05
N SER A 52 3.45 3.10 -2.89
CA SER A 52 2.63 2.64 -4.02
C SER A 52 1.83 3.78 -4.66
N TYR A 53 1.61 4.86 -3.92
CA TYR A 53 1.02 6.09 -4.43
C TYR A 53 2.02 7.25 -4.29
N ARG A 54 2.15 8.06 -5.34
CA ARG A 54 2.80 9.37 -5.21
C ARG A 54 1.93 10.23 -4.30
N GLN A 55 2.54 10.97 -3.38
CA GLN A 55 1.83 12.03 -2.68
C GLN A 55 1.18 12.95 -3.74
N PHE A 56 -0.15 12.95 -3.79
CA PHE A 56 -0.88 13.74 -4.78
C PHE A 56 -0.59 15.22 -4.54
N ASN A 57 0.26 15.82 -5.37
CA ASN A 57 0.53 17.23 -5.30
C ASN A 57 -0.46 18.00 -6.18
N GLY A 58 -1.65 18.27 -5.62
CA GLY A 58 -2.72 18.99 -6.32
C GLY A 58 -2.32 20.40 -6.80
N THR A 59 -1.27 21.01 -6.24
CA THR A 59 -0.79 22.33 -6.72
C THR A 59 -0.20 22.27 -8.13
N SER A 60 0.26 21.10 -8.59
CA SER A 60 0.79 20.91 -9.94
C SER A 60 -0.33 20.78 -11.00
N THR A 61 -1.50 20.27 -10.61
CA THR A 61 -2.67 20.14 -11.48
C THR A 61 -3.22 21.51 -11.91
N TRP A 62 -3.21 22.48 -11.00
CA TRP A 62 -3.69 23.85 -11.25
C TRP A 62 -2.65 24.79 -11.89
N LYS A 63 -1.40 24.33 -12.07
CA LYS A 63 -0.35 25.06 -12.80
C LYS A 63 -0.34 24.79 -14.30
N ALA A 64 -1.18 23.88 -14.81
CA ALA A 64 -1.33 23.71 -16.24
C ALA A 64 -1.92 25.01 -16.81
N GLN A 65 -1.05 25.79 -17.47
CA GLN A 65 -1.42 26.99 -18.19
C GLN A 65 -2.55 26.62 -19.16
N ALA A 66 -3.79 26.98 -18.83
CA ALA A 66 -4.86 26.98 -19.81
C ALA A 66 -4.46 28.03 -20.83
N GLU A 67 -3.96 27.61 -21.99
CA GLU A 67 -3.75 28.52 -23.11
C GLU A 67 -5.08 29.27 -23.29
N GLY A 68 -5.05 30.60 -23.13
CA GLY A 68 -6.21 31.49 -23.30
C GLY A 68 -6.64 31.56 -24.76
N LYS A 69 -6.96 30.42 -25.37
CA LYS A 69 -7.40 30.28 -26.76
C LYS A 69 -8.85 30.73 -26.97
N HIS A 70 -9.59 30.99 -25.89
CA HIS A 70 -10.97 31.45 -25.96
C HIS A 70 -11.05 32.91 -25.48
N LYS A 71 -11.08 33.84 -26.45
CA LYS A 71 -11.51 35.22 -26.22
C LYS A 71 -13.04 35.25 -26.23
N PHE A 72 -13.66 35.32 -25.06
CA PHE A 72 -15.08 35.64 -24.98
C PHE A 72 -15.24 37.14 -25.28
N PHE A 73 -15.83 37.47 -26.43
CA PHE A 73 -16.26 38.83 -26.70
C PHE A 73 -17.58 39.08 -25.96
N CYS A 74 -17.52 39.80 -24.84
CA CYS A 74 -18.71 40.41 -24.25
C CYS A 74 -19.04 41.68 -25.04
N LEU A 75 -20.10 41.63 -25.83
CA LEU A 75 -20.73 42.81 -26.42
C LEU A 75 -21.42 43.59 -25.28
N ALA A 76 -20.79 44.66 -24.79
CA ALA A 76 -21.49 45.61 -23.93
C ALA A 76 -22.37 46.52 -24.80
N PRO A 77 -23.67 46.72 -24.49
CA PRO A 77 -24.43 47.76 -25.15
C PRO A 77 -23.92 49.12 -24.64
N SER A 78 -23.58 50.03 -25.55
CA SER A 78 -23.25 51.41 -25.21
C SER A 78 -24.37 52.02 -24.38
N ALA A 79 -24.05 52.45 -23.16
CA ALA A 79 -24.87 53.40 -22.44
C ALA A 79 -24.76 54.77 -23.15
N LYS A 80 -25.91 55.43 -23.28
CA LYS A 80 -26.18 56.70 -23.99
C LYS A 80 -25.12 57.78 -23.83
#